data_AF-A0A0K1JV62-F1
#
_entry.id   AF-A0A0K1JV62-F1
#
_cell.length_a   1.000
_cell.length_b   1.000
_cell.length_c   1.000
_cell.angle_alpha   90.00
_cell.angle_beta   90.00
_cell.angle_gamma   90.00
#
_symmetry.space_group_name_H-M   'P 1'
#
loop_
_entity.id
_entity.type
_entity.pdbx_description
1 polymer ?
#
loop_
_entity_poly.entity_id
_entity_poly.type
_entity_poly.pdbx_seq_one_letter_code
_entity_poly.pdbx_strand_id
1 'polypeptide(L)'
;MEGTAYGCRYAHAEFSSSEDAITHFDGAIRAYPAEAYFNRIDTSIDKAGKHSIYSKLFRFDGTLPISDWKRLLTDYFQGNALIPEYLGAARESEELVLDESTEDESLSATTEMKVAVLVRLDCGAIGSSLSLIPELTQRCGSRLIPFVEVGTGATEEFLRKQIDLSNLTAVGFEDGVLNLSRLCFGNNDQLSARFRDVVGGLSDALEKDIQAGLVQRATIPLAWRIQDLVVTLSVAGNGRAVVDILRQIVNIVDPTKQPHEWVEAVSDWVRKVARGERSSVSWQGIQRGVLEIGRSGVVDMRIRMPDELQNQLIESGDLSLSSSADVPASKD
;
A
#
# COMPACT_ATOMS: atom_id res chain seq x y z
N MET A 1 8.97 1.73 -22.19
CA MET A 1 10.40 1.38 -22.09
C MET A 1 10.50 0.17 -21.18
N GLU A 2 11.04 -0.93 -21.68
CA GLU A 2 11.26 -2.19 -20.95
C GLU A 2 12.31 -2.01 -19.83
N GLY A 3 12.07 -2.62 -18.68
CA GLY A 3 12.85 -2.47 -17.44
C GLY A 3 14.27 -3.03 -17.50
N THR A 4 15.17 -2.31 -18.17
CA THR A 4 16.58 -2.70 -18.36
C THR A 4 17.56 -1.83 -17.55
N ALA A 5 17.06 -0.89 -16.75
CA ALA A 5 17.88 0.04 -15.97
C ALA A 5 17.46 0.13 -14.51
N TYR A 6 18.44 0.15 -13.61
CA TYR A 6 18.28 0.34 -12.17
C TYR A 6 18.40 1.83 -11.82
N GLY A 7 17.34 2.41 -11.28
CA GLY A 7 17.30 3.80 -10.82
C GLY A 7 17.71 3.94 -9.36
N CYS A 8 18.83 4.61 -9.09
CA CYS A 8 19.25 4.97 -7.74
C CYS A 8 18.89 6.42 -7.43
N ARG A 9 18.14 6.65 -6.34
CA ARG A 9 17.93 8.01 -5.80
C ARG A 9 19.24 8.53 -5.21
N TYR A 10 19.57 9.76 -5.53
CA TYR A 10 20.76 10.47 -5.10
C TYR A 10 20.34 11.84 -4.56
N ALA A 11 20.88 12.21 -3.41
CA ALA A 11 20.66 13.53 -2.84
C ALA A 11 22.00 14.13 -2.43
N HIS A 12 22.14 15.44 -2.61
CA HIS A 12 23.31 16.20 -2.23
C HIS A 12 22.88 17.43 -1.45
N ALA A 13 23.56 17.71 -0.33
CA ALA A 13 23.30 18.86 0.50
C ALA A 13 24.61 19.53 0.91
N GLU A 14 24.60 20.87 0.96
CA GLU A 14 25.69 21.67 1.51
C GLU A 14 25.22 22.33 2.80
N PHE A 15 25.95 22.09 3.90
CA PHE A 15 25.68 22.71 5.19
C PHE A 15 26.61 23.91 5.41
N SER A 16 26.03 25.06 5.70
CA SER A 16 26.75 26.27 6.06
C SER A 16 26.82 26.42 7.57
N SER A 17 28.03 26.33 8.13
CA SER A 17 28.25 26.54 9.58
C SER A 17 27.95 27.96 10.05
N SER A 18 28.04 28.97 9.16
CA SER A 18 27.74 30.36 9.50
C SER A 18 26.24 30.65 9.53
N GLU A 19 25.46 29.97 8.70
CA GLU A 19 23.99 30.12 8.66
C GLU A 19 23.25 29.09 9.52
N ASP A 20 23.98 28.08 10.03
CA ASP A 20 23.43 26.90 10.72
C ASP A 20 22.28 26.25 9.93
N ALA A 21 22.44 26.21 8.61
CA ALA A 21 21.41 25.81 7.67
C ALA A 21 22.00 25.15 6.42
N ILE A 22 21.13 24.45 5.69
CA ILE A 22 21.47 23.92 4.38
C ILE A 22 21.34 25.06 3.37
N THR A 23 22.39 25.34 2.59
CA THR A 23 22.40 26.44 1.60
C THR A 23 22.18 25.95 0.17
N HIS A 24 22.34 24.64 -0.04
CA HIS A 24 22.10 23.98 -1.30
C HIS A 24 21.58 22.57 -1.03
N PHE A 25 20.50 22.18 -1.69
CA PHE A 25 19.96 20.82 -1.63
C PHE A 25 19.41 20.41 -2.99
N ASP A 26 19.91 19.31 -3.54
CA ASP A 26 19.37 18.75 -4.77
C ASP A 26 19.15 17.24 -4.70
N GLY A 27 18.23 16.77 -5.55
CA GLY A 27 17.85 15.38 -5.66
C GLY A 27 17.78 14.95 -7.11
N ALA A 28 18.25 13.74 -7.40
CA ALA A 28 18.33 13.20 -8.74
C ALA A 28 18.21 11.68 -8.76
N ILE A 29 17.79 11.13 -9.90
CA ILE A 29 17.86 9.70 -10.18
C ILE A 29 19.07 9.45 -11.09
N ARG A 30 19.92 8.49 -10.69
CA ARG A 30 20.94 7.90 -11.56
C ARG A 30 20.45 6.55 -12.04
N ALA A 31 20.09 6.47 -13.32
CA ALA A 31 19.69 5.20 -13.94
C ALA A 31 20.89 4.52 -14.60
N TYR A 32 21.15 3.28 -14.22
CA TYR A 32 22.23 2.45 -14.74
C TYR A 32 21.66 1.29 -15.53
N PRO A 33 22.12 1.00 -16.75
CA PRO A 33 21.92 -0.31 -17.37
C PRO A 33 22.37 -1.42 -16.42
N ALA A 34 21.73 -2.59 -16.45
CA ALA A 34 22.00 -3.70 -15.54
C ALA A 34 23.49 -4.02 -15.36
N GLU A 35 24.24 -4.19 -16.45
CA GLU A 35 25.67 -4.48 -16.41
C GLU A 35 26.51 -3.37 -15.76
N ALA A 36 26.15 -2.11 -16.03
CA ALA A 36 26.83 -0.96 -15.43
C ALA A 36 26.52 -0.84 -13.92
N TYR A 37 25.31 -1.24 -13.50
CA TYR A 37 24.94 -1.29 -12.10
C TYR A 37 25.77 -2.31 -11.33
N PHE A 38 25.91 -3.54 -11.85
CA PHE A 38 26.71 -4.59 -11.20
C PHE A 38 28.19 -4.18 -11.05
N ASN A 39 28.77 -3.52 -12.05
CA ASN A 39 30.14 -3.00 -11.93
C ASN A 39 30.26 -1.86 -10.91
N ARG A 40 29.18 -1.08 -10.70
CA ARG A 40 29.16 0.04 -9.77
C ARG A 40 28.99 -0.38 -8.32
N ILE A 41 28.31 -1.49 -8.02
CA ILE A 41 27.83 -1.79 -6.66
C ILE A 41 28.97 -1.79 -5.61
N ASP A 42 30.15 -2.28 -5.99
CA ASP A 42 31.34 -2.34 -5.14
C ASP A 42 32.35 -1.20 -5.40
N THR A 43 32.01 -0.28 -6.31
CA THR A 43 32.89 0.82 -6.71
C THR A 43 32.44 2.14 -6.07
N SER A 44 33.38 2.84 -5.42
CA SER A 44 33.11 4.15 -4.84
C SER A 44 32.68 5.16 -5.92
N ILE A 45 31.77 6.07 -5.58
CA ILE A 45 31.08 6.94 -6.56
C ILE A 45 32.04 7.88 -7.30
N ASP A 46 33.16 8.26 -6.66
CA ASP A 46 34.25 9.05 -7.21
C ASP A 46 35.07 8.29 -8.26
N LYS A 47 35.00 6.96 -8.28
CA LYS A 47 35.78 6.06 -9.17
C LYS A 47 34.95 5.37 -10.25
N ALA A 48 33.62 5.41 -10.15
CA ALA A 48 32.71 4.63 -11.00
C ALA A 48 32.50 5.17 -12.43
N GLY A 49 33.10 6.31 -12.80
CA GLY A 49 32.90 6.94 -14.10
C GLY A 49 31.48 7.48 -14.33
N LYS A 50 31.16 7.92 -15.56
CA LYS A 50 29.85 8.50 -15.93
C LYS A 50 29.03 7.51 -16.77
N HIS A 51 28.74 6.34 -16.22
CA HIS A 51 27.95 5.29 -16.88
C HIS A 51 26.46 5.28 -16.48
N SER A 52 25.95 6.42 -16.01
CA SER A 52 24.56 6.59 -15.57
C SER A 52 23.86 7.68 -16.38
N ILE A 53 22.57 7.48 -16.67
CA ILE A 53 21.67 8.55 -17.07
C ILE A 53 21.30 9.34 -15.82
N TYR A 54 21.68 10.61 -15.78
CA TYR A 54 21.43 11.49 -14.62
C TYR A 54 20.22 12.37 -14.87
N SER A 55 19.17 12.18 -14.07
CA SER A 55 17.92 12.95 -14.13
C SER A 55 17.76 13.75 -12.85
N LYS A 56 18.03 15.06 -12.90
CA LYS A 56 17.79 15.98 -11.78
C LYS A 56 16.28 16.17 -11.59
N LEU A 57 15.81 16.02 -10.36
CA LEU A 57 14.38 16.13 -10.02
C LEU A 57 14.04 17.46 -9.35
N PHE A 58 14.86 17.87 -8.39
CA PHE A 58 14.69 19.15 -7.71
C PHE A 58 16.04 19.76 -7.34
N ARG A 59 16.01 21.08 -7.09
CA ARG A 59 17.12 21.86 -6.58
C ARG A 59 16.54 23.01 -5.75
N PHE A 60 17.08 23.19 -4.55
CA PHE A 60 16.83 24.32 -3.67
C PHE A 60 18.16 25.04 -3.44
N ASP A 61 18.17 26.34 -3.65
CA ASP A 61 19.29 27.21 -3.32
C ASP A 61 18.82 28.27 -2.31
N GLY A 62 19.67 28.58 -1.34
CA GLY A 62 19.34 29.49 -0.23
C GLY A 62 19.08 28.74 1.07
N THR A 63 18.87 29.51 2.14
CA THR A 63 18.77 29.00 3.51
C THR A 63 17.55 28.09 3.68
N LEU A 64 17.81 26.80 3.87
CA LEU A 64 16.85 25.75 4.18
C LEU A 64 17.09 25.27 5.62
N PRO A 65 16.13 25.48 6.55
CA PRO A 65 16.26 25.00 7.92
C PRO A 65 16.53 23.50 7.99
N ILE A 66 17.36 23.07 8.94
CA ILE A 66 17.73 21.66 9.11
C ILE A 66 16.50 20.75 9.28
N SER A 67 15.45 21.23 9.96
CA SER A 67 14.19 20.49 10.12
C SER A 67 13.51 20.19 8.79
N ASP A 68 13.49 21.19 7.90
CA ASP A 68 12.81 21.10 6.61
C ASP A 68 13.63 20.25 5.64
N TRP A 69 14.96 20.40 5.67
CA TRP A 69 15.87 19.51 4.96
C TRP A 69 15.70 18.05 5.38
N LYS A 70 15.67 17.75 6.69
CA LYS A 70 15.46 16.38 7.19
C LYS A 70 14.15 15.80 6.70
N ARG A 71 13.08 16.59 6.71
CA ARG A 71 11.78 16.17 6.19
C ARG A 71 11.83 15.89 4.69
N LEU A 72 12.32 16.82 3.89
CA LEU A 72 12.43 16.66 2.43
C LEU A 72 13.32 15.47 2.04
N LEU A 73 14.44 15.27 2.75
CA LEU A 73 15.31 14.13 2.54
C LEU A 73 14.60 12.81 2.84
N THR A 74 13.87 12.75 3.97
CA THR A 74 13.11 11.56 4.38
C THR A 74 11.99 11.25 3.41
N ASP A 75 11.22 12.27 3.00
CA ASP A 75 10.15 12.13 2.00
C ASP A 75 10.73 11.66 0.65
N TYR A 76 11.88 12.20 0.25
CA TYR A 76 12.54 11.80 -1.00
C TYR A 76 13.04 10.35 -0.97
N PHE A 77 13.51 9.86 0.18
CA PHE A 77 13.92 8.46 0.37
C PHE A 77 12.82 7.57 0.96
N GLN A 78 11.57 8.03 1.01
CA GLN A 78 10.46 7.23 1.50
C GLN A 78 10.33 5.93 0.70
N GLY A 79 10.16 4.82 1.42
CA GLY A 79 10.12 3.47 0.87
C GLY A 79 11.50 2.86 0.60
N ASN A 80 12.62 3.49 0.99
CA ASN A 80 13.92 2.83 0.90
C ASN A 80 14.09 1.81 2.03
N ALA A 81 13.92 0.52 1.71
CA ALA A 81 14.06 -0.60 2.65
C ALA A 81 15.46 -0.72 3.30
N LEU A 82 16.48 -0.04 2.75
CA LEU A 82 17.84 -0.08 3.27
C LEU A 82 18.11 0.96 4.37
N ILE A 83 17.21 1.93 4.60
CA ILE A 83 17.40 2.96 5.64
C ILE A 83 17.62 2.34 7.03
N PRO A 84 16.81 1.36 7.48
CA PRO A 84 17.05 0.70 8.77
C PRO A 84 18.45 0.07 8.84
N GLU A 85 18.89 -0.62 7.78
CA GLU A 85 20.23 -1.22 7.69
C GLU A 85 21.35 -0.18 7.86
N TYR A 86 21.26 0.96 7.17
CA TYR A 86 22.25 2.04 7.29
C TYR A 86 22.33 2.63 8.70
N LEU A 87 21.26 2.53 9.48
CA LEU A 87 21.20 2.97 10.87
C LEU A 87 21.46 1.83 11.87
N GLY A 88 21.85 0.64 11.39
CA GLY A 88 22.25 -0.49 12.22
C GLY A 88 21.10 -1.40 12.67
N ALA A 89 19.89 -1.24 12.12
CA ALA A 89 18.80 -2.18 12.38
C ALA A 89 19.03 -3.51 11.63
N ALA A 90 18.63 -4.63 12.25
CA ALA A 90 18.67 -5.94 11.62
C ALA A 90 17.69 -5.98 10.43
N ARG A 91 18.03 -6.73 9.37
CA ARG A 91 17.09 -6.98 8.26
C ARG A 91 15.94 -7.82 8.79
N GLU A 92 14.76 -7.23 8.90
CA GLU A 92 13.53 -8.00 8.96
C GLU A 92 13.35 -8.66 7.58
N SER A 93 13.41 -9.98 7.52
CA SER A 93 13.00 -10.72 6.33
C SER A 93 11.51 -10.46 6.12
N GLU A 94 11.12 -9.97 4.94
CA GLU A 94 9.72 -9.84 4.51
C GLU A 94 9.09 -11.22 4.24
N GLU A 95 9.23 -12.14 5.19
CA GLU A 95 8.34 -13.25 5.36
C GLU A 95 7.22 -12.76 6.29
N LEU A 96 5.98 -12.81 5.85
CA LEU A 96 4.84 -12.85 6.76
C LEU A 96 4.89 -14.19 7.52
N VAL A 97 5.86 -14.33 8.43
CA VAL A 97 5.76 -15.32 9.49
C VAL A 97 4.87 -14.67 10.54
N LEU A 98 3.67 -15.24 10.69
CA LEU A 98 2.91 -15.11 11.92
C LEU A 98 3.75 -15.78 13.01
N ASP A 99 4.64 -15.04 13.66
CA ASP A 99 5.36 -15.54 14.84
C ASP A 99 4.99 -14.73 16.08
N GLU A 100 4.85 -15.48 17.17
CA GLU A 100 4.31 -15.04 18.44
C GLU A 100 5.25 -14.03 19.13
N SER A 101 4.64 -12.90 19.53
CA SER A 101 5.03 -11.96 20.59
C SER A 101 6.47 -11.94 21.13
N THR A 102 7.01 -10.72 21.18
CA THR A 102 7.45 -10.17 22.48
C THR A 102 6.91 -8.76 22.63
N GLU A 103 5.96 -8.62 23.54
CA GLU A 103 5.43 -7.34 24.02
C GLU A 103 6.55 -6.55 24.70
N ASP A 104 6.70 -5.29 24.33
CA ASP A 104 7.33 -4.30 25.20
C ASP A 104 6.18 -3.48 25.82
N GLU A 105 5.77 -3.91 27.02
CA GLU A 105 4.89 -3.13 27.88
C GLU A 105 5.63 -1.86 28.34
N SER A 106 5.42 -0.74 27.66
CA SER A 106 5.26 0.56 28.32
C SER A 106 5.01 1.70 27.34
N LEU A 107 3.76 2.15 27.26
CA LEU A 107 3.32 3.54 27.52
C LEU A 107 1.90 3.72 27.00
N SER A 108 0.95 3.67 27.94
CA SER A 108 -0.45 3.98 27.73
C SER A 108 -0.64 5.45 27.34
N ALA A 109 -0.97 5.68 26.07
CA ALA A 109 -1.94 6.66 25.57
C ALA A 109 -2.06 6.44 24.06
N THR A 110 -2.68 5.33 23.65
CA THR A 110 -2.92 5.00 22.23
C THR A 110 -3.84 6.04 21.62
N THR A 111 -3.25 6.98 20.89
CA THR A 111 -4.01 7.91 20.07
C THR A 111 -4.50 7.14 18.85
N GLU A 112 -5.80 6.82 18.82
CA GLU A 112 -6.45 6.13 17.70
C GLU A 112 -6.21 6.91 16.41
N MET A 113 -6.00 6.18 15.32
CA MET A 113 -5.79 6.77 14.01
C MET A 113 -7.13 6.90 13.29
N LYS A 114 -7.60 8.13 13.08
CA LYS A 114 -8.78 8.36 12.24
C LYS A 114 -8.56 7.94 10.79
N VAL A 115 -7.60 8.53 10.07
CA VAL A 115 -7.38 8.24 8.64
C VAL A 115 -6.03 8.73 8.15
N ALA A 116 -5.50 8.07 7.12
CA ALA A 116 -4.37 8.52 6.30
C ALA A 116 -4.61 8.18 4.83
N VAL A 117 -3.90 8.91 3.97
CA VAL A 117 -3.95 8.71 2.52
C VAL A 117 -2.53 8.67 1.98
N LEU A 118 -2.23 7.69 1.14
CA LEU A 118 -0.99 7.58 0.38
C LEU A 118 -1.30 7.73 -1.10
N VAL A 119 -0.53 8.57 -1.79
CA VAL A 119 -0.52 8.64 -3.25
C VAL A 119 0.82 8.11 -3.74
N ARG A 120 0.79 7.06 -4.56
CA ARG A 120 1.96 6.49 -5.21
C ARG A 120 1.84 6.65 -6.72
N LEU A 121 2.95 7.06 -7.35
CA LEU A 121 3.12 7.09 -8.79
C LEU A 121 4.16 6.06 -9.16
N ASP A 122 3.83 5.17 -10.08
CA ASP A 122 4.76 4.17 -10.60
C ASP A 122 4.63 4.01 -12.12
N CYS A 123 5.62 3.39 -12.74
CA CYS A 123 5.53 2.96 -14.12
C CYS A 123 4.85 1.58 -14.15
N GLY A 124 3.90 1.36 -15.05
CA GLY A 124 3.25 0.06 -15.15
C GLY A 124 2.08 0.01 -16.11
N ALA A 125 1.50 -1.17 -16.24
CA ALA A 125 0.29 -1.39 -16.99
C ALA A 125 -0.86 -1.73 -16.04
N ILE A 126 -2.04 -1.22 -16.37
CA ILE A 126 -3.31 -1.71 -15.83
C ILE A 126 -4.09 -2.30 -17.00
N GLY A 127 -4.81 -3.38 -16.76
CA GLY A 127 -5.68 -4.01 -17.75
C GLY A 127 -6.80 -3.08 -18.24
N SER A 128 -7.67 -3.58 -19.11
CA SER A 128 -8.80 -2.81 -19.65
C SER A 128 -10.05 -2.88 -18.76
N SER A 129 -10.14 -3.85 -17.86
CA SER A 129 -11.28 -4.08 -16.97
C SER A 129 -11.00 -3.69 -15.52
N LEU A 130 -12.08 -3.54 -14.75
CA LEU A 130 -12.01 -3.46 -13.29
C LEU A 130 -11.50 -4.80 -12.73
N SER A 131 -10.47 -4.77 -11.89
CA SER A 131 -9.84 -5.98 -11.36
C SER A 131 -9.24 -5.76 -9.98
N LEU A 132 -8.98 -6.85 -9.24
CA LEU A 132 -8.21 -6.86 -8.00
C LEU A 132 -6.86 -7.52 -8.28
N ILE A 133 -5.77 -7.00 -7.70
CA ILE A 133 -4.44 -7.60 -7.84
C ILE A 133 -4.16 -8.54 -6.66
N PRO A 134 -3.85 -9.84 -6.91
CA PRO A 134 -3.44 -10.77 -5.87
C PRO A 134 -1.95 -10.58 -5.53
N GLU A 135 -1.62 -9.49 -4.83
CA GLU A 135 -0.25 -9.13 -4.44
C GLU A 135 0.27 -9.90 -3.22
N LEU A 136 -0.64 -10.52 -2.46
CA LEU A 136 -0.34 -11.27 -1.25
C LEU A 136 -0.54 -12.76 -1.48
N THR A 137 0.18 -13.57 -0.71
CA THR A 137 0.06 -15.03 -0.74
C THR A 137 -0.25 -15.58 0.64
N GLN A 138 -1.05 -16.63 0.66
CA GLN A 138 -1.35 -17.42 1.86
C GLN A 138 -0.71 -18.79 1.70
N ARG A 139 0.00 -19.24 2.74
CA ARG A 139 0.53 -20.60 2.77
C ARG A 139 -0.61 -21.59 3.06
N CYS A 140 -0.72 -22.61 2.22
CA CYS A 140 -1.64 -23.74 2.37
C CYS A 140 -0.83 -25.02 2.14
N GLY A 141 -0.55 -25.74 3.23
CA GLY A 141 0.42 -26.84 3.22
C GLY A 141 1.79 -26.38 2.71
N SER A 142 2.26 -27.04 1.65
CA SER A 142 3.52 -26.72 0.97
C SER A 142 3.43 -25.59 -0.05
N ARG A 143 2.22 -25.12 -0.40
CA ARG A 143 2.01 -24.15 -1.48
C ARG A 143 1.81 -22.73 -0.96
N LEU A 144 2.21 -21.75 -1.77
CA LEU A 144 1.85 -20.35 -1.61
C LEU A 144 0.75 -20.01 -2.61
N ILE A 145 -0.42 -19.60 -2.10
CA ILE A 145 -1.60 -19.30 -2.89
C ILE A 145 -1.79 -17.78 -2.94
N PRO A 146 -1.65 -17.15 -4.11
CA PRO A 146 -2.01 -15.74 -4.26
C PRO A 146 -3.49 -15.53 -3.95
N PHE A 147 -3.82 -14.47 -3.21
CA PHE A 147 -5.19 -14.16 -2.84
C PHE A 147 -5.53 -12.69 -3.03
N VAL A 148 -6.83 -12.42 -3.13
CA VAL A 148 -7.40 -11.08 -3.02
C VAL A 148 -8.27 -11.00 -1.77
N GLU A 149 -8.03 -10.01 -0.93
CA GLU A 149 -8.87 -9.73 0.22
C GLU A 149 -10.07 -8.87 -0.22
N VAL A 150 -11.29 -9.32 0.09
CA VAL A 150 -12.56 -8.71 -0.35
C VAL A 150 -13.54 -8.45 0.80
N GLY A 151 -13.18 -8.85 2.03
CA GLY A 151 -14.07 -8.81 3.20
C GLY A 151 -15.02 -10.00 3.26
N THR A 152 -15.96 -9.97 4.22
CA THR A 152 -16.88 -11.08 4.53
C THR A 152 -18.37 -10.72 4.48
N GLY A 153 -18.68 -9.48 4.06
CA GLY A 153 -20.04 -8.90 4.09
C GLY A 153 -20.46 -8.21 2.79
N ALA A 154 -21.18 -7.09 2.91
CA ALA A 154 -21.71 -6.30 1.82
C ALA A 154 -20.62 -5.81 0.84
N THR A 155 -19.41 -5.55 1.33
CA THR A 155 -18.26 -5.20 0.48
C THR A 155 -17.91 -6.33 -0.49
N GLU A 156 -17.85 -7.58 -0.01
CA GLU A 156 -17.60 -8.75 -0.87
C GLU A 156 -18.73 -8.90 -1.91
N GLU A 157 -19.99 -8.82 -1.46
CA GLU A 157 -21.15 -8.93 -2.35
C GLU A 157 -21.15 -7.86 -3.45
N PHE A 158 -20.75 -6.64 -3.09
CA PHE A 158 -20.61 -5.54 -4.05
C PHE A 158 -19.52 -5.86 -5.07
N LEU A 159 -18.33 -6.24 -4.63
CA LEU A 159 -17.19 -6.52 -5.51
C LEU A 159 -17.49 -7.69 -6.47
N ARG A 160 -18.16 -8.74 -6.01
CA ARG A 160 -18.58 -9.88 -6.84
C ARG A 160 -19.56 -9.50 -7.96
N LYS A 161 -20.32 -8.41 -7.80
CA LYS A 161 -21.19 -7.87 -8.86
C LYS A 161 -20.40 -7.05 -9.89
N GLN A 162 -19.21 -6.57 -9.53
CA GLN A 162 -18.39 -5.71 -10.38
C GLN A 162 -17.24 -6.45 -11.07
N ILE A 163 -16.75 -7.55 -10.48
CA ILE A 163 -15.54 -8.27 -10.88
C ILE A 163 -15.82 -9.77 -10.85
N ASP A 164 -15.41 -10.47 -11.90
CA ASP A 164 -15.39 -11.94 -11.91
C ASP A 164 -14.25 -12.44 -11.02
N LEU A 165 -14.62 -13.03 -9.87
CA LEU A 165 -13.68 -13.62 -8.91
C LEU A 165 -13.57 -15.15 -9.05
N SER A 166 -14.17 -15.76 -10.08
CA SER A 166 -14.21 -17.22 -10.24
C SER A 166 -12.82 -17.87 -10.34
N ASN A 167 -11.86 -17.14 -10.92
CA ASN A 167 -10.47 -17.60 -11.11
C ASN A 167 -9.51 -17.06 -10.04
N LEU A 168 -10.02 -16.42 -8.99
CA LEU A 168 -9.21 -15.84 -7.92
C LEU A 168 -9.51 -16.52 -6.59
N THR A 169 -8.49 -16.69 -5.76
CA THR A 169 -8.67 -17.02 -4.35
C THR A 169 -9.09 -15.74 -3.62
N ALA A 170 -10.36 -15.66 -3.23
CA ALA A 170 -10.91 -14.55 -2.47
C ALA A 170 -10.90 -14.88 -0.98
N VAL A 171 -10.43 -13.95 -0.15
CA VAL A 171 -10.41 -14.11 1.31
C VAL A 171 -11.10 -12.95 2.02
N GLY A 172 -11.59 -13.23 3.22
CA GLY A 172 -12.00 -12.23 4.19
C GLY A 172 -11.60 -12.67 5.59
N PHE A 173 -11.15 -11.73 6.41
CA PHE A 173 -10.72 -11.97 7.79
C PHE A 173 -11.81 -11.49 8.75
N GLU A 174 -12.02 -12.22 9.84
CA GLU A 174 -13.05 -11.95 10.85
C GLU A 174 -12.46 -11.24 12.09
N ASP A 175 -11.56 -10.27 11.88
CA ASP A 175 -10.87 -9.47 12.93
C ASP A 175 -11.30 -7.99 12.97
N GLY A 176 -12.30 -7.60 12.18
CA GLY A 176 -12.71 -6.20 12.06
C GLY A 176 -11.74 -5.33 11.25
N VAL A 177 -10.73 -5.89 10.60
CA VAL A 177 -9.81 -5.18 9.70
C VAL A 177 -10.05 -5.64 8.27
N LEU A 178 -10.33 -4.69 7.37
CA LEU A 178 -10.37 -4.91 5.93
C LEU A 178 -9.15 -4.26 5.26
N ASN A 179 -8.17 -5.03 4.82
CA ASN A 179 -7.11 -4.56 3.93
C ASN A 179 -7.46 -4.98 2.50
N LEU A 180 -8.37 -4.24 1.85
CA LEU A 180 -8.84 -4.58 0.51
C LEU A 180 -7.66 -4.68 -0.46
N SER A 181 -7.61 -5.74 -1.27
CA SER A 181 -6.62 -5.82 -2.34
C SER A 181 -6.78 -4.70 -3.35
N ARG A 182 -5.67 -4.27 -3.97
CA ARG A 182 -5.62 -3.11 -4.86
C ARG A 182 -6.67 -3.24 -5.97
N LEU A 183 -7.63 -2.32 -5.95
CA LEU A 183 -8.71 -2.23 -6.93
C LEU A 183 -8.25 -1.39 -8.12
N CYS A 184 -8.05 -2.04 -9.26
CA CYS A 184 -7.55 -1.44 -10.47
C CYS A 184 -8.68 -1.09 -11.44
N PHE A 185 -8.74 0.18 -11.83
CA PHE A 185 -9.66 0.70 -12.84
C PHE A 185 -9.00 0.63 -14.21
N GLY A 186 -9.55 -0.25 -15.04
CA GLY A 186 -9.09 -0.37 -16.41
C GLY A 186 -9.33 0.89 -17.23
N ASN A 187 -8.40 1.16 -18.15
CA ASN A 187 -8.45 2.36 -18.97
C ASN A 187 -9.58 2.25 -20.01
N ASN A 188 -10.59 3.10 -19.90
CA ASN A 188 -11.68 3.20 -20.86
C ASN A 188 -12.23 4.64 -20.93
N ASP A 189 -13.02 4.94 -21.96
CA ASP A 189 -13.59 6.28 -22.21
C ASP A 189 -14.57 6.74 -21.12
N GLN A 190 -14.98 5.84 -20.22
CA GLN A 190 -15.90 6.08 -19.11
C GLN A 190 -15.18 6.04 -17.75
N LEU A 191 -13.85 6.17 -17.71
CA LEU A 191 -13.06 5.99 -16.49
C LEU A 191 -13.58 6.82 -15.31
N SER A 192 -13.84 8.11 -15.49
CA SER A 192 -14.32 8.98 -14.40
C SER A 192 -15.72 8.61 -13.91
N ALA A 193 -16.63 8.21 -14.81
CA ALA A 193 -17.97 7.74 -14.44
C ALA A 193 -17.89 6.41 -13.69
N ARG A 194 -17.12 5.45 -14.23
CA ARG A 194 -16.92 4.14 -13.63
C ARG A 194 -16.23 4.24 -12.26
N PHE A 195 -15.26 5.14 -12.13
CA PHE A 195 -14.60 5.42 -10.86
C PHE A 195 -15.60 5.92 -9.81
N ARG A 196 -16.42 6.93 -10.15
CA ARG A 196 -17.46 7.44 -9.27
C ARG A 196 -18.44 6.35 -8.83
N ASP A 197 -18.96 5.58 -9.77
CA ASP A 197 -19.97 4.55 -9.50
C ASP A 197 -19.42 3.44 -8.60
N VAL A 198 -18.21 2.95 -8.90
CA VAL A 198 -17.59 1.85 -8.14
C VAL A 198 -17.13 2.32 -6.77
N VAL A 199 -16.46 3.47 -6.67
CA VAL A 199 -15.99 4.00 -5.37
C VAL A 199 -17.17 4.41 -4.49
N GLY A 200 -18.22 5.00 -5.07
CA GLY A 200 -19.46 5.31 -4.36
C GLY A 200 -20.14 4.05 -3.83
N GLY A 201 -20.38 3.06 -4.70
CA GLY A 201 -20.99 1.79 -4.29
C GLY A 201 -20.15 1.00 -3.28
N LEU A 202 -18.82 1.04 -3.40
CA LEU A 202 -17.90 0.45 -2.42
C LEU A 202 -18.00 1.16 -1.07
N SER A 203 -18.10 2.49 -1.04
CA SER A 203 -18.25 3.26 0.20
C SER A 203 -19.57 2.94 0.92
N ASP A 204 -20.66 2.74 0.18
CA ASP A 204 -21.96 2.37 0.76
C ASP A 204 -21.97 0.91 1.25
N ALA A 205 -21.29 0.01 0.55
CA ALA A 205 -21.12 -1.37 0.99
C ALA A 205 -20.26 -1.46 2.26
N LEU A 206 -19.15 -0.72 2.31
CA LEU A 206 -18.29 -0.63 3.48
C LEU A 206 -19.03 -0.03 4.69
N GLU A 207 -19.87 0.99 4.49
CA GLU A 207 -20.69 1.56 5.56
C GLU A 207 -21.64 0.53 6.17
N LYS A 208 -22.23 -0.36 5.37
CA LYS A 208 -23.09 -1.45 5.86
C LYS A 208 -22.29 -2.45 6.69
N ASP A 209 -21.08 -2.81 6.25
CA ASP A 209 -20.21 -3.72 7.00
C ASP A 209 -19.78 -3.12 8.34
N ILE A 210 -19.52 -1.81 8.38
CA ILE A 210 -19.23 -1.09 9.62
C ILE A 210 -20.46 -1.09 10.55
N GLN A 211 -21.66 -0.82 10.02
CA GLN A 211 -22.90 -0.84 10.80
C GLN A 211 -23.23 -2.24 11.34
N ALA A 212 -22.86 -3.29 10.60
CA ALA A 212 -23.00 -4.68 11.02
C ALA A 212 -21.91 -5.14 12.01
N GLY A 213 -20.92 -4.29 12.31
CA GLY A 213 -19.80 -4.62 13.18
C GLY A 213 -18.74 -5.54 12.55
N LEU A 214 -18.83 -5.80 11.24
CA LEU A 214 -17.89 -6.65 10.51
C LEU A 214 -16.56 -5.94 10.22
N VAL A 215 -16.56 -4.61 10.12
CA VAL A 215 -15.39 -3.80 9.82
C VAL A 215 -15.30 -2.62 10.78
N GLN A 216 -14.17 -2.50 11.48
CA GLN A 216 -13.83 -1.38 12.35
C GLN A 216 -12.76 -0.48 11.73
N ARG A 217 -11.83 -1.09 10.98
CA ARG A 217 -10.73 -0.42 10.30
C ARG A 217 -10.62 -0.94 8.87
N ALA A 218 -10.28 -0.05 7.94
CA ALA A 218 -10.20 -0.42 6.55
C ALA A 218 -9.01 0.26 5.86
N THR A 219 -8.48 -0.41 4.84
CA THR A 219 -7.59 0.12 3.83
C THR A 219 -8.17 -0.16 2.45
N ILE A 220 -8.30 0.88 1.63
CA ILE A 220 -8.90 0.85 0.30
C ILE A 220 -7.89 1.45 -0.70
N PRO A 221 -7.09 0.62 -1.38
CA PRO A 221 -6.19 1.04 -2.44
C PRO A 221 -6.90 1.05 -3.80
N LEU A 222 -6.97 2.22 -4.43
CA LEU A 222 -7.55 2.45 -5.75
C LEU A 222 -6.44 2.76 -6.74
N ALA A 223 -6.38 2.06 -7.87
CA ALA A 223 -5.33 2.28 -8.87
C ALA A 223 -5.89 2.48 -10.27
N TRP A 224 -5.32 3.42 -11.03
CA TRP A 224 -5.69 3.68 -12.42
C TRP A 224 -4.48 4.21 -13.19
N ARG A 225 -4.57 4.22 -14.52
CA ARG A 225 -3.48 4.67 -15.39
C ARG A 225 -3.80 6.02 -15.99
N ILE A 226 -2.83 6.94 -15.94
CA ILE A 226 -2.85 8.21 -16.67
C ILE A 226 -1.58 8.27 -17.49
N GLN A 227 -1.71 8.28 -18.82
CA GLN A 227 -0.56 8.21 -19.74
C GLN A 227 0.34 7.02 -19.35
N ASP A 228 1.62 7.24 -19.08
CA ASP A 228 2.58 6.17 -18.75
C ASP A 228 2.68 5.87 -17.25
N LEU A 229 1.88 6.55 -16.41
CA LEU A 229 1.90 6.42 -14.97
C LEU A 229 0.71 5.61 -14.44
N VAL A 230 0.99 4.70 -13.53
CA VAL A 230 0.02 4.10 -12.63
C VAL A 230 -0.05 4.96 -11.37
N VAL A 231 -1.23 5.50 -11.10
CA VAL A 231 -1.54 6.21 -9.87
C VAL A 231 -2.20 5.23 -8.93
N THR A 232 -1.71 5.11 -7.70
CA THR A 232 -2.37 4.39 -6.61
C THR A 232 -2.70 5.38 -5.50
N LEU A 233 -3.99 5.46 -5.15
CA LEU A 233 -4.53 6.24 -4.03
C LEU A 233 -5.01 5.26 -2.96
N SER A 234 -4.29 5.17 -1.85
CA SER A 234 -4.64 4.27 -0.74
C SER A 234 -5.18 5.06 0.44
N VAL A 235 -6.42 4.79 0.84
CA VAL A 235 -7.07 5.41 2.00
C VAL A 235 -7.15 4.39 3.12
N ALA A 236 -6.61 4.69 4.31
CA ALA A 236 -6.59 3.73 5.42
C ALA A 236 -6.92 4.37 6.76
N GLY A 237 -7.59 3.65 7.65
CA GLY A 237 -7.86 4.06 9.02
C GLY A 237 -9.13 3.51 9.63
N ASN A 238 -9.73 4.25 10.56
CA ASN A 238 -11.04 3.92 11.10
C ASN A 238 -12.06 3.84 9.96
N GLY A 239 -12.88 2.80 9.95
CA GLY A 239 -13.82 2.51 8.86
C GLY A 239 -14.72 3.70 8.54
N ARG A 240 -15.20 4.43 9.56
CA ARG A 240 -16.07 5.60 9.35
C ARG A 240 -15.34 6.73 8.62
N ALA A 241 -14.13 7.03 9.06
CA ALA A 241 -13.31 8.07 8.44
C ALA A 241 -12.88 7.69 7.01
N VAL A 242 -12.62 6.41 6.75
CA VAL A 242 -12.36 5.90 5.39
C VAL A 242 -13.58 6.10 4.49
N VAL A 243 -14.78 5.74 4.95
CA VAL A 243 -16.04 5.98 4.21
C VAL A 243 -16.22 7.46 3.89
N ASP A 244 -16.02 8.35 4.88
CA ASP A 244 -16.15 9.79 4.69
C ASP A 244 -15.18 10.32 3.62
N ILE A 245 -13.93 9.83 3.61
CA ILE A 245 -12.94 10.21 2.60
C ILE A 245 -13.31 9.65 1.21
N LEU A 246 -13.73 8.39 1.09
CA LEU A 246 -14.15 7.81 -0.19
C LEU A 246 -15.32 8.56 -0.83
N ARG A 247 -16.30 8.97 -0.02
CA ARG A 247 -17.46 9.79 -0.44
C ARG A 247 -17.07 11.18 -0.93
N GLN A 248 -15.93 11.71 -0.50
CA GLN A 248 -15.43 12.99 -1.00
C GLN A 248 -14.54 12.80 -2.24
N ILE A 249 -13.73 11.73 -2.28
CA ILE A 249 -12.85 11.41 -3.40
C ILE A 249 -13.62 11.35 -4.72
N VAL A 250 -14.85 10.80 -4.75
CA VAL A 250 -15.67 10.73 -5.97
C VAL A 250 -16.00 12.09 -6.60
N ASN A 251 -15.90 13.17 -5.83
CA ASN A 251 -16.16 14.55 -6.27
C ASN A 251 -14.88 15.35 -6.51
N ILE A 252 -13.75 14.91 -5.92
CA ILE A 252 -12.47 15.64 -5.95
C ILE A 252 -11.53 15.05 -7.01
N VAL A 253 -11.45 13.72 -7.08
CA VAL A 253 -10.53 13.01 -7.94
C VAL A 253 -11.18 12.76 -9.29
N ASP A 254 -10.66 13.44 -10.32
CA ASP A 254 -10.88 13.04 -11.70
C ASP A 254 -9.74 12.10 -12.11
N PRO A 255 -9.98 10.80 -12.31
CA PRO A 255 -8.93 9.84 -12.65
C PRO A 255 -8.34 10.07 -14.05
N THR A 256 -8.88 11.00 -14.84
CA THR A 256 -8.30 11.41 -16.13
C THR A 256 -7.32 12.59 -16.01
N LYS A 257 -7.23 13.20 -14.83
CA LYS A 257 -6.41 14.39 -14.53
C LYS A 257 -5.18 14.04 -13.72
N GLN A 258 -4.11 14.79 -13.94
CA GLN A 258 -2.85 14.54 -13.26
C GLN A 258 -2.98 14.75 -11.74
N PRO A 259 -2.29 13.97 -10.89
CA PRO A 259 -2.43 14.03 -9.44
C PRO A 259 -2.29 15.42 -8.82
N HIS A 260 -1.41 16.27 -9.37
CA HIS A 260 -1.20 17.63 -8.88
C HIS A 260 -2.46 18.52 -8.98
N GLU A 261 -3.44 18.15 -9.82
CA GLU A 261 -4.69 18.91 -9.97
C GLU A 261 -5.67 18.70 -8.80
N TRP A 262 -5.56 17.59 -8.07
CA TRP A 262 -6.52 17.23 -7.00
C TRP A 262 -5.88 16.87 -5.66
N VAL A 263 -4.56 16.60 -5.60
CA VAL A 263 -3.89 16.10 -4.38
C VAL A 263 -4.02 17.06 -3.19
N GLU A 264 -3.96 18.38 -3.41
CA GLU A 264 -4.14 19.36 -2.34
C GLU A 264 -5.58 19.38 -1.81
N ALA A 265 -6.58 19.22 -2.69
CA ALA A 265 -7.97 19.14 -2.27
C ALA A 265 -8.24 17.86 -1.45
N VAL A 266 -7.62 16.73 -1.81
CA VAL A 266 -7.66 15.50 -1.00
C VAL A 266 -6.97 15.74 0.35
N SER A 267 -5.78 16.33 0.36
CA SER A 267 -5.01 16.65 1.58
C SER A 267 -5.82 17.51 2.55
N ASP A 268 -6.50 18.54 2.06
CA ASP A 268 -7.35 19.42 2.88
C ASP A 268 -8.54 18.67 3.49
N TRP A 269 -9.14 17.73 2.76
CA TRP A 269 -10.20 16.88 3.29
C TRP A 269 -9.69 15.89 4.33
N VAL A 270 -8.55 15.26 4.10
CA VAL A 270 -7.89 14.39 5.09
C VAL A 270 -7.61 15.18 6.36
N ARG A 271 -7.07 16.41 6.27
CA ARG A 271 -6.84 17.27 7.43
C ARG A 271 -8.13 17.64 8.19
N LYS A 272 -9.28 17.77 7.50
CA LYS A 272 -10.58 18.02 8.14
C LYS A 272 -11.08 16.80 8.90
N VAL A 273 -10.94 15.61 8.32
CA VAL A 273 -11.36 14.33 8.94
C VAL A 273 -10.42 13.92 10.07
N ALA A 274 -9.12 14.12 9.91
CA ALA A 274 -8.07 13.74 10.86
C ALA A 274 -7.85 14.76 12.00
N ARG A 275 -8.72 15.78 12.17
CA ARG A 275 -8.52 16.81 13.21
C ARG A 275 -8.48 16.17 14.60
N GLY A 276 -7.41 16.46 15.34
CA GLY A 276 -7.28 16.20 16.77
C GLY A 276 -6.36 15.05 17.19
N GLU A 277 -5.74 14.33 16.25
CA GLU A 277 -4.97 13.12 16.59
C GLU A 277 -3.57 13.12 15.93
N ARG A 278 -2.54 12.82 16.73
CA ARG A 278 -1.21 12.44 16.25
C ARG A 278 -1.07 10.94 16.45
N SER A 279 -0.83 10.20 15.39
CA SER A 279 -0.70 8.75 15.48
C SER A 279 0.75 8.29 15.31
N SER A 280 1.12 7.28 16.08
CA SER A 280 2.30 6.44 15.87
C SER A 280 1.87 5.12 15.19
N VAL A 281 1.35 5.20 13.97
CA VAL A 281 1.04 3.98 13.20
C VAL A 281 2.29 3.50 12.49
N SER A 282 2.65 2.24 12.72
CA SER A 282 3.54 1.48 11.85
C SER A 282 2.75 1.03 10.63
N TRP A 283 2.92 1.73 9.53
CA TRP A 283 2.28 1.43 8.26
C TRP A 283 3.02 0.29 7.57
N GLN A 284 2.31 -0.80 7.29
CA GLN A 284 2.81 -1.85 6.42
C GLN A 284 2.46 -1.55 4.96
N GLY A 285 3.00 -2.33 4.01
CA GLY A 285 2.63 -2.25 2.60
C GLY A 285 3.22 -1.07 1.81
N ILE A 286 3.89 -0.10 2.47
CA ILE A 286 4.48 1.09 1.81
C ILE A 286 5.41 0.70 0.65
N GLN A 287 6.16 -0.39 0.80
CA GLN A 287 7.05 -0.93 -0.24
C GLN A 287 6.29 -1.33 -1.52
N ARG A 288 5.05 -1.80 -1.37
CA ARG A 288 4.15 -2.12 -2.51
C ARG A 288 3.40 -0.88 -3.02
N GLY A 289 3.53 0.27 -2.36
CA GLY A 289 2.83 1.50 -2.75
C GLY A 289 1.40 1.62 -2.23
N VAL A 290 1.05 0.83 -1.21
CA VAL A 290 -0.25 0.87 -0.52
C VAL A 290 -0.04 1.12 0.97
N LEU A 291 -1.10 1.51 1.68
CA LEU A 291 -1.12 1.44 3.14
C LEU A 291 -1.66 0.07 3.54
N GLU A 292 -1.21 -0.49 4.64
CA GLU A 292 -1.81 -1.68 5.24
C GLU A 292 -1.81 -1.56 6.76
N ILE A 293 -2.90 -2.08 7.34
CA ILE A 293 -3.09 -2.14 8.78
C ILE A 293 -2.60 -3.51 9.24
N GLY A 294 -1.56 -3.51 10.08
CA GLY A 294 -1.01 -4.74 10.65
C GLY A 294 -2.07 -5.51 11.44
N ARG A 295 -2.04 -6.84 11.29
CA ARG A 295 -2.85 -7.79 12.06
C ARG A 295 -1.97 -8.51 13.06
N SER A 296 -2.52 -8.85 14.21
CA SER A 296 -1.82 -9.53 15.29
C SER A 296 -2.60 -10.75 15.74
N GLY A 297 -1.90 -11.84 16.04
CA GLY A 297 -2.50 -13.08 16.53
C GLY A 297 -3.08 -13.96 15.43
N VAL A 298 -3.77 -15.03 15.86
CA VAL A 298 -4.49 -15.96 14.97
C VAL A 298 -5.86 -15.37 14.66
N VAL A 299 -6.17 -15.25 13.37
CA VAL A 299 -7.42 -14.66 12.88
C VAL A 299 -8.16 -15.67 12.01
N ASP A 300 -9.45 -15.83 12.27
CA ASP A 300 -10.34 -16.64 11.44
C ASP A 300 -10.46 -16.03 10.03
N MET A 301 -10.24 -16.87 9.03
CA MET A 301 -10.25 -16.48 7.63
C MET A 301 -11.29 -17.29 6.86
N ARG A 302 -12.19 -16.59 6.17
CA ARG A 302 -13.07 -17.17 5.16
C ARG A 302 -12.34 -17.17 3.83
N ILE A 303 -12.15 -18.34 3.25
CA ILE A 303 -11.48 -18.51 1.96
C ILE A 303 -12.42 -19.12 0.92
N ARG A 304 -12.42 -18.54 -0.28
CA ARG A 304 -13.07 -19.11 -1.46
C ARG A 304 -12.04 -19.23 -2.57
N MET A 305 -11.76 -20.46 -2.99
CA MET A 305 -10.81 -20.78 -4.06
C MET A 305 -11.56 -21.22 -5.33
N PRO A 306 -10.91 -21.15 -6.50
CA PRO A 306 -11.40 -21.85 -7.69
C PRO A 306 -11.48 -23.37 -7.43
N ASP A 307 -12.54 -24.02 -7.93
CA ASP A 307 -12.80 -25.45 -7.70
C ASP A 307 -11.61 -26.34 -8.10
N GLU A 308 -10.96 -26.03 -9.22
CA GLU A 308 -9.79 -26.77 -9.69
C GLU A 308 -8.61 -26.67 -8.71
N LEU A 309 -8.35 -25.48 -8.18
CA LEU A 309 -7.30 -25.27 -7.18
C LEU A 309 -7.63 -26.00 -5.87
N GLN A 310 -8.88 -25.92 -5.42
CA GLN A 310 -9.32 -26.61 -4.20
C GLN A 310 -9.12 -28.12 -4.32
N ASN A 311 -9.54 -28.72 -5.44
CA ASN A 311 -9.38 -30.16 -5.67
C ASN A 311 -7.90 -30.56 -5.69
N GLN A 312 -7.04 -29.78 -6.36
CA GLN A 312 -5.60 -30.05 -6.39
C GLN A 312 -4.95 -30.02 -5.00
N LEU A 313 -5.38 -29.11 -4.12
CA LEU A 313 -4.85 -29.00 -2.75
C LEU A 313 -5.31 -30.16 -1.86
N ILE A 314 -6.54 -30.63 -2.06
CA ILE A 314 -7.06 -31.80 -1.35
C ILE A 314 -6.32 -33.06 -1.80
N GLU A 315 -6.14 -33.24 -3.11
CA GLU A 315 -5.41 -34.38 -3.69
C GLU A 315 -3.95 -34.43 -3.25
N SER A 316 -3.29 -33.27 -3.08
CA SER A 316 -1.91 -33.21 -2.58
C SER A 316 -1.80 -33.34 -1.06
N GLY A 317 -2.91 -33.34 -0.33
CA GLY A 317 -2.93 -33.32 1.13
C GLY A 317 -2.54 -31.98 1.76
N ASP A 318 -2.41 -30.91 0.95
CA ASP A 318 -2.12 -29.55 1.43
C ASP A 318 -3.34 -28.89 2.09
N LEU A 319 -4.55 -29.39 1.82
CA LEU A 319 -5.81 -28.95 2.41
C LEU A 319 -6.62 -30.15 2.93
N SER A 320 -6.92 -30.14 4.23
CA SER A 320 -7.85 -31.09 4.85
C SER A 320 -9.19 -30.42 5.14
N LEU A 321 -10.28 -30.99 4.63
CA LEU A 321 -11.63 -30.56 4.99
C LEU A 321 -12.08 -31.31 6.24
N SER A 322 -12.19 -30.63 7.37
CA SER A 322 -12.91 -31.15 8.53
C SER A 322 -14.41 -30.92 8.33
N SER A 323 -15.22 -31.97 8.47
CA SER A 323 -16.67 -31.77 8.61
C SER A 323 -16.94 -31.02 9.92
N SER A 324 -17.91 -30.10 9.94
CA SER A 324 -18.26 -29.27 11.11
C SER A 324 -18.82 -30.05 12.31
N ALA A 325 -18.64 -31.38 12.35
CA ALA A 325 -18.98 -32.25 13.48
C ALA A 325 -17.82 -32.45 14.48
N ASP A 326 -16.59 -32.03 14.16
CA ASP A 326 -15.38 -32.36 14.95
C ASP A 326 -14.80 -31.18 15.77
N VAL A 327 -15.53 -30.07 15.94
CA VAL A 327 -15.10 -29.05 16.92
C VAL A 327 -15.42 -29.58 18.32
N PRO A 328 -14.43 -29.85 19.18
CA PRO A 328 -14.72 -30.25 20.56
C PRO A 328 -15.45 -29.09 21.22
N ALA A 329 -16.61 -29.37 21.83
CA ALA A 329 -17.28 -28.42 22.69
C ALA A 329 -16.25 -27.83 23.66
N SER A 330 -16.07 -26.51 23.63
CA SER A 330 -15.29 -25.77 24.61
C SER A 330 -15.74 -26.21 25.99
N LYS A 331 -14.83 -26.79 26.77
CA LYS A 331 -15.10 -27.02 28.19
C LYS A 331 -15.19 -25.66 28.88
N ASP A 332 -16.26 -25.56 29.66
CA ASP A 332 -16.64 -24.48 30.59
C ASP A 332 -15.50 -23.64 31.18
#